data_AF-A0A8H3F887-F1
#
_entry.id   AF-A0A8H3F887-F1
#
_cell.length_a   1.000
_cell.length_b   1.000
_cell.length_c   1.000
_cell.angle_alpha   90.00
_cell.angle_beta   90.00
_cell.angle_gamma   90.00
#
_symmetry.space_group_name_H-M   'P 1'
#
loop_
_entity.id
_entity.type
_entity.pdbx_description
1 polymer ?
#
loop_
_entity_poly.entity_id
_entity_poly.type
_entity_poly.pdbx_seq_one_letter_code
_entity_poly.pdbx_strand_id
1 'polypeptide(L)'
;MATNGRIEPNSHYPSAADAGNSITQHGFRITTRKLPILKAEPITQMTKELGIAPPEMIFGDNLVSIDHENGWGIQFNTYDALDRVDKTGGSMLQVAHSREWQSTREKKHEGITEVVKPFDWSYSTDYKGTLRSALPPFEITTTPIPLNLLRRPDPILFFDEIILYEDEMADNGITMYLCKIRVMPARLLLLCRFFMRLDNVLLRIRDTRVYVDFGTGEVIREYVAKEEKYEVVRQKLASRGQDVPAQLRDPNNINDLLPIVDKSLERLVATPKAYQPKPSPANPGTGKDPKDVSPEERESGSPSTAPPGLSIAKELHKRVSSVTETYVAYGVCEILIKECARQADYTIPQAHEKNVEIPKTKDGEDLGVGTGWWFETLGLTPTFNTWAQITFLHMYLLTCRLRCFPPAHAPIWHQHLLDHFFYIAEDRMVTTHNMAARFIRNKYLKDLFVQWRGLLAGYDEGLVKGDAVLATAVWRNIFKADENVDFRGVGEVVSYIRGVLKGLDEMADEGIAGGQVVFGNPESERDGVLRKSRMMIDSAREAKEPAKAAQS
;
A
#
# COMPACT_ATOMS: atom_id res chain seq x y z
N MET A 1 -0.46 41.23 17.61
CA MET A 1 -1.43 40.42 18.40
C MET A 1 -1.12 38.96 18.15
N ALA A 2 -1.20 38.15 19.20
CA ALA A 2 -0.48 36.88 19.38
C ALA A 2 -0.68 35.83 18.27
N THR A 3 0.44 35.25 17.82
CA THR A 3 0.50 34.02 17.02
C THR A 3 0.23 32.82 17.93
N ASN A 4 -1.04 32.42 18.06
CA ASN A 4 -1.36 31.12 18.63
C ASN A 4 -0.97 30.05 17.62
N GLY A 5 0.10 29.31 17.89
CA GLY A 5 0.46 28.10 17.16
C GLY A 5 -0.72 27.13 17.19
N ARG A 6 -1.30 26.85 16.00
CA ARG A 6 -2.33 25.82 15.85
C ARG A 6 -1.66 24.46 16.03
N ILE A 7 -2.22 23.67 16.94
CA ILE A 7 -1.78 22.31 17.28
C ILE A 7 -2.22 21.40 16.13
N GLU A 8 -1.27 20.78 15.43
CA GLU A 8 -1.61 19.72 14.46
C GLU A 8 -2.28 18.55 15.21
N PRO A 9 -3.31 17.93 14.64
CA PRO A 9 -3.97 16.77 15.23
C PRO A 9 -3.01 15.57 15.25
N ASN A 10 -2.15 15.53 16.26
CA ASN A 10 -1.05 14.59 16.34
C ASN A 10 -1.56 13.24 16.87
N SER A 11 -1.62 12.24 16.00
CA SER A 11 -2.21 10.92 16.29
C SER A 11 -1.25 9.94 17.00
N HIS A 12 0.01 10.33 17.18
CA HIS A 12 1.09 9.49 17.71
C HIS A 12 2.05 10.24 18.64
N TYR A 13 2.58 9.56 19.66
CA TYR A 13 3.68 10.09 20.48
C TYR A 13 4.94 10.17 19.62
N PRO A 14 5.60 11.34 19.50
CA PRO A 14 6.74 11.50 18.61
C PRO A 14 7.89 10.58 19.04
N SER A 15 8.27 9.66 18.17
CA SER A 15 9.48 8.84 18.28
C SER A 15 10.56 9.33 17.32
N ALA A 16 11.82 8.97 17.56
CA ALA A 16 12.92 9.32 16.66
C ALA A 16 12.75 8.74 15.24
N ALA A 17 11.90 7.72 15.06
CA ALA A 17 11.55 7.14 13.76
C ALA A 17 10.55 8.01 12.95
N ASP A 18 9.84 8.93 13.61
CA ASP A 18 8.81 9.79 12.99
C ASP A 18 9.37 11.11 12.43
N ALA A 19 10.69 11.32 12.57
CA ALA A 19 11.38 12.55 12.18
C ALA A 19 11.35 12.83 10.66
N GLY A 20 10.93 11.85 9.86
CA GLY A 20 10.87 11.93 8.40
C GLY A 20 12.25 11.84 7.74
N ASN A 21 12.26 11.68 6.43
CA ASN A 21 13.47 11.77 5.63
C ASN A 21 13.78 13.26 5.39
N SER A 22 15.05 13.64 5.45
CA SER A 22 15.44 15.03 5.17
C SER A 22 16.80 15.14 4.49
N ILE A 23 16.95 16.22 3.72
CA ILE A 23 18.20 16.63 3.10
C ILE A 23 18.34 18.14 3.24
N THR A 24 19.56 18.62 3.44
CA THR A 24 19.86 20.06 3.43
C THR A 24 20.81 20.38 2.29
N GLN A 25 20.44 21.36 1.48
CA GLN A 25 21.20 21.81 0.32
C GLN A 25 21.16 23.34 0.24
N HIS A 26 22.33 24.00 0.27
CA HIS A 26 22.45 25.46 0.15
C HIS A 26 21.48 26.27 1.04
N GLY A 27 21.41 25.94 2.33
CA GLY A 27 20.51 26.61 3.28
C GLY A 27 19.05 26.17 3.23
N PHE A 28 18.64 25.37 2.23
CA PHE A 28 17.31 24.76 2.14
C PHE A 28 17.30 23.37 2.78
N ARG A 29 16.50 23.18 3.82
CA ARG A 29 16.13 21.89 4.41
C ARG A 29 14.84 21.40 3.78
N ILE A 30 14.90 20.24 3.14
CA ILE A 30 13.74 19.52 2.63
C ILE A 30 13.41 18.43 3.63
N THR A 31 12.14 18.32 4.05
CA THR A 31 11.67 17.28 4.98
C THR A 31 10.45 16.58 4.39
N THR A 32 10.43 15.26 4.43
CA THR A 32 9.28 14.45 4.02
C THR A 32 8.90 13.49 5.12
N ARG A 33 7.60 13.43 5.43
CA ARG A 33 7.04 12.54 6.47
C ARG A 33 5.96 11.68 5.83
N LYS A 34 6.09 10.37 6.01
CA LYS A 34 5.13 9.36 5.58
C LYS A 34 4.70 8.54 6.78
N LEU A 35 3.44 8.63 7.12
CA LEU A 35 2.80 7.93 8.21
C LEU A 35 1.54 7.23 7.68
N PRO A 36 1.02 6.24 8.42
CA PRO A 36 -0.21 5.53 8.04
C PRO A 36 -1.43 6.46 7.94
N ILE A 37 -2.53 5.92 7.42
CA ILE A 37 -3.82 6.61 7.45
C ILE A 37 -4.23 6.94 8.89
N LEU A 38 -4.95 8.06 9.06
CA LEU A 38 -5.48 8.45 10.36
C LEU A 38 -6.40 7.37 10.93
N LYS A 39 -6.42 7.26 12.25
CA LYS A 39 -7.36 6.43 13.00
C LYS A 39 -8.64 7.21 13.32
N ALA A 40 -9.64 6.51 13.87
CA ALA A 40 -10.97 7.05 14.12
C ALA A 40 -11.00 8.38 14.88
N GLU A 41 -10.25 8.51 15.99
CA GLU A 41 -10.27 9.72 16.82
C GLU A 41 -9.72 10.98 16.10
N PRO A 42 -8.51 10.96 15.49
CA PRO A 42 -8.03 12.06 14.65
C PRO A 42 -8.96 12.39 13.47
N ILE A 43 -9.62 11.39 12.88
CA ILE A 43 -10.60 11.61 11.80
C ILE A 43 -11.80 12.40 12.34
N THR A 44 -12.34 12.02 13.50
CA THR A 44 -13.46 12.74 14.13
C THR A 44 -13.08 14.18 14.45
N GLN A 45 -11.88 14.41 14.98
CA GLN A 45 -11.38 15.77 15.24
C GLN A 45 -11.27 16.58 13.94
N MET A 46 -10.64 16.03 12.91
CA MET A 46 -10.47 16.71 11.63
C MET A 46 -11.83 17.00 10.97
N THR A 47 -12.79 16.08 11.07
CA THR A 47 -14.16 16.27 10.55
C THR A 47 -14.81 17.49 11.20
N LYS A 48 -14.70 17.60 12.52
CA LYS A 48 -15.26 18.71 13.30
C LYS A 48 -14.61 20.05 12.94
N GLU A 49 -13.29 20.06 12.77
CA GLU A 49 -12.51 21.27 12.47
C GLU A 49 -12.72 21.76 11.03
N LEU A 50 -12.70 20.84 10.06
CA LEU A 50 -12.89 21.17 8.64
C LEU A 50 -14.36 21.43 8.29
N GLY A 51 -15.31 20.82 9.00
CA GLY A 51 -16.74 20.89 8.72
C GLY A 51 -17.17 20.09 7.49
N ILE A 52 -16.32 19.17 7.02
CA ILE A 52 -16.59 18.22 5.93
C ILE A 52 -16.18 16.82 6.38
N ALA A 53 -16.83 15.79 5.83
CA ALA A 53 -16.37 14.41 6.02
C ALA A 53 -15.03 14.23 5.27
N PRO A 54 -13.94 13.77 5.90
CA PRO A 54 -12.68 13.57 5.21
C PRO A 54 -12.73 12.40 4.21
N PRO A 55 -11.81 12.37 3.21
CA PRO A 55 -11.62 11.24 2.30
C PRO A 55 -11.43 9.87 2.99
N GLU A 56 -11.82 8.79 2.31
CA GLU A 56 -11.70 7.41 2.83
C GLU A 56 -10.25 7.04 3.24
N MET A 57 -9.25 7.41 2.43
CA MET A 57 -7.84 7.17 2.72
C MET A 57 -7.15 8.50 3.01
N ILE A 58 -7.12 8.87 4.29
CA ILE A 58 -6.58 10.15 4.73
C ILE A 58 -5.24 10.00 5.46
N PHE A 59 -4.19 10.55 4.89
CA PHE A 59 -2.85 10.57 5.47
C PHE A 59 -2.61 11.92 6.16
N GLY A 60 -3.32 12.14 7.27
CA GLY A 60 -3.34 13.43 7.97
C GLY A 60 -1.98 13.93 8.44
N ASP A 61 -1.11 13.00 8.84
CA ASP A 61 0.22 13.33 9.35
C ASP A 61 1.29 13.41 8.23
N ASN A 62 0.93 13.17 6.97
CA ASN A 62 1.89 13.28 5.86
C ASN A 62 2.26 14.73 5.58
N LEU A 63 3.53 14.95 5.29
CA LEU A 63 4.10 16.29 5.14
C LEU A 63 5.21 16.30 4.09
N VAL A 64 5.23 17.34 3.27
CA VAL A 64 6.43 17.78 2.56
C VAL A 64 6.71 19.23 2.95
N SER A 65 7.91 19.52 3.44
CA SER A 65 8.34 20.89 3.75
C SER A 65 9.62 21.26 3.03
N ILE A 66 9.72 22.52 2.63
CA ILE A 66 10.92 23.16 2.09
C ILE A 66 11.13 24.40 2.94
N ASP A 67 12.23 24.42 3.68
CA ASP A 67 12.54 25.48 4.64
C ASP A 67 13.91 26.04 4.35
N HIS A 68 14.03 27.35 4.37
CA HIS A 68 15.30 28.04 4.25
C HIS A 68 15.73 28.58 5.61
N GLU A 69 17.04 28.61 5.85
CA GLU A 69 17.64 29.10 7.10
C GLU A 69 17.27 30.55 7.47
N ASN A 70 16.84 31.35 6.50
CA ASN A 70 16.33 32.72 6.74
C ASN A 70 14.89 32.76 7.32
N GLY A 71 14.27 31.60 7.56
CA GLY A 71 12.91 31.49 8.07
C GLY A 71 11.81 31.45 7.00
N TRP A 72 12.14 31.60 5.72
CA TRP A 72 11.19 31.32 4.64
C TRP A 72 10.92 29.81 4.58
N GLY A 73 9.66 29.42 4.38
CA GLY A 73 9.34 28.02 4.17
C GLY A 73 7.94 27.81 3.64
N ILE A 74 7.77 26.71 2.91
CA ILE A 74 6.50 26.25 2.38
C ILE A 74 6.31 24.79 2.73
N GLN A 75 5.09 24.43 3.11
CA GLN A 75 4.71 23.06 3.41
C GLN A 75 3.47 22.64 2.66
N PHE A 76 3.33 21.34 2.43
CA PHE A 76 2.18 20.69 1.85
C PHE A 76 1.74 19.58 2.80
N ASN A 77 0.53 19.72 3.32
CA ASN A 77 -0.08 18.76 4.23
C ASN A 77 -1.56 18.55 3.88
N THR A 78 -2.14 17.51 4.44
CA THR A 78 -3.50 17.05 4.14
C THR A 78 -4.57 17.98 4.68
N TYR A 79 -4.42 18.48 5.90
CA TYR A 79 -5.41 19.33 6.55
C TYR A 79 -5.63 20.63 5.77
N ASP A 80 -4.55 21.36 5.48
CA ASP A 80 -4.63 22.65 4.79
C ASP A 80 -5.14 22.49 3.36
N ALA A 81 -4.86 21.34 2.72
CA ALA A 81 -5.41 21.01 1.42
C ALA A 81 -6.93 20.80 1.46
N LEU A 82 -7.43 20.07 2.47
CA LEU A 82 -8.85 19.82 2.64
C LEU A 82 -9.63 21.06 3.15
N ASP A 83 -8.99 21.96 3.89
CA ASP A 83 -9.61 23.21 4.34
C ASP A 83 -9.98 24.13 3.17
N ARG A 84 -9.31 23.98 2.03
CA ARG A 84 -9.56 24.69 0.77
C ARG A 84 -10.68 24.08 -0.08
N VAL A 85 -11.21 22.90 0.29
CA VAL A 85 -12.36 22.29 -0.40
C VAL A 85 -13.59 23.17 -0.20
N ASP A 86 -14.40 23.34 -1.25
CA ASP A 86 -15.60 24.15 -1.18
C ASP A 86 -16.63 23.55 -0.21
N LYS A 87 -16.99 24.32 0.81
CA LYS A 87 -17.95 23.96 1.88
C LYS A 87 -19.32 24.58 1.68
N THR A 88 -19.55 25.24 0.54
CA THR A 88 -20.79 25.94 0.21
C THR A 88 -21.68 25.13 -0.74
N GLY A 89 -21.11 24.11 -1.38
CA GLY A 89 -21.77 23.33 -2.43
C GLY A 89 -21.90 24.05 -3.78
N GLY A 90 -21.38 25.28 -3.92
CA GLY A 90 -21.47 26.06 -5.16
C GLY A 90 -20.68 25.45 -6.32
N SER A 91 -19.64 24.68 -6.03
CA SER A 91 -18.85 23.91 -6.99
C SER A 91 -19.21 22.42 -7.02
N MET A 92 -20.26 22.02 -6.28
CA MET A 92 -20.73 20.63 -6.27
C MET A 92 -21.07 20.24 -7.70
N LEU A 93 -20.33 19.28 -8.25
CA LEU A 93 -20.62 18.69 -9.54
C LEU A 93 -22.01 18.03 -9.43
N GLN A 94 -23.05 18.74 -9.86
CA GLN A 94 -24.40 18.21 -9.95
C GLN A 94 -24.41 17.19 -11.09
N VAL A 95 -24.08 15.95 -10.75
CA VAL A 95 -24.17 14.85 -11.70
C VAL A 95 -25.64 14.63 -11.99
N ALA A 96 -26.05 14.87 -13.24
CA ALA A 96 -27.30 14.32 -13.77
C ALA A 96 -27.32 12.82 -13.43
N HIS A 97 -28.27 12.40 -12.58
CA HIS A 97 -28.44 11.09 -11.88
C HIS A 97 -28.36 11.12 -10.33
N SER A 98 -28.21 12.27 -9.67
CA SER A 98 -27.99 12.34 -8.20
C SER A 98 -29.21 12.14 -7.27
N ARG A 99 -30.09 11.16 -7.51
CA ARG A 99 -30.90 10.58 -6.41
C ARG A 99 -30.26 9.31 -5.85
N GLU A 100 -29.61 8.51 -6.69
CA GLU A 100 -28.90 7.29 -6.28
C GLU A 100 -27.52 7.61 -5.69
N TRP A 101 -26.77 8.55 -6.28
CA TRP A 101 -25.44 8.94 -5.76
C TRP A 101 -25.50 9.58 -4.36
N GLN A 102 -26.51 10.42 -4.10
CA GLN A 102 -26.75 11.01 -2.76
C GLN A 102 -27.24 9.95 -1.76
N SER A 103 -28.23 9.12 -2.13
CA SER A 103 -28.81 8.12 -1.21
C SER A 103 -27.88 6.97 -0.85
N THR A 104 -26.92 6.61 -1.71
CA THR A 104 -25.95 5.54 -1.42
C THR A 104 -24.88 5.99 -0.41
N ARG A 105 -24.55 7.30 -0.39
CA ARG A 105 -23.60 7.88 0.57
C ARG A 105 -24.24 8.33 1.89
N GLU A 106 -25.48 8.83 1.87
CA GLU A 106 -26.24 9.08 3.12
C GLU A 106 -26.32 7.81 3.99
N LYS A 107 -26.47 6.64 3.36
CA LYS A 107 -26.49 5.33 4.04
C LYS A 107 -25.11 4.86 4.55
N LYS A 108 -24.00 5.17 3.85
CA LYS A 108 -22.64 4.78 4.30
C LYS A 108 -22.13 5.62 5.48
N HIS A 109 -22.66 6.83 5.67
CA HIS A 109 -22.28 7.74 6.77
C HIS A 109 -23.26 7.72 7.96
N GLU A 110 -24.15 6.72 8.09
CA GLU A 110 -25.11 6.57 9.20
C GLU A 110 -24.47 6.47 10.62
N GLY A 111 -23.14 6.47 10.74
CA GLY A 111 -22.40 6.54 12.01
C GLY A 111 -21.89 7.92 12.43
N ILE A 112 -22.02 8.96 11.60
CA ILE A 112 -21.57 10.33 11.92
C ILE A 112 -22.82 11.14 12.32
N THR A 113 -22.99 11.36 13.62
CA THR A 113 -24.16 12.04 14.21
C THR A 113 -24.21 13.56 14.01
N GLU A 114 -23.20 14.15 13.37
CA GLU A 114 -23.17 15.59 13.07
C GLU A 114 -23.52 15.84 11.60
N VAL A 115 -24.53 16.68 11.39
CA VAL A 115 -25.02 17.12 10.08
C VAL A 115 -23.88 17.76 9.29
N VAL A 116 -23.28 17.02 8.37
CA VAL A 116 -22.24 17.54 7.48
C VAL A 116 -22.90 18.51 6.50
N LYS A 117 -22.42 19.76 6.47
CA LYS A 117 -22.90 20.79 5.54
C LYS A 117 -22.69 20.34 4.09
N PRO A 118 -23.49 20.80 3.11
CA PRO A 118 -23.24 20.49 1.70
C PRO A 118 -21.84 20.98 1.29
N PHE A 119 -20.98 20.08 0.81
CA PHE A 119 -19.61 20.36 0.38
C PHE A 119 -19.29 19.65 -0.94
N ASP A 120 -18.18 20.03 -1.59
CA ASP A 120 -17.69 19.36 -2.80
C ASP A 120 -17.06 18.00 -2.46
N TRP A 121 -17.84 16.94 -2.65
CA TRP A 121 -17.43 15.55 -2.43
C TRP A 121 -16.35 15.02 -3.37
N SER A 122 -15.97 15.80 -4.39
CA SER A 122 -14.78 15.48 -5.19
C SER A 122 -13.48 15.87 -4.49
N TYR A 123 -13.56 16.51 -3.31
CA TYR A 123 -12.41 17.02 -2.54
C TYR A 123 -11.46 17.88 -3.36
N SER A 124 -12.01 18.60 -4.36
CA SER A 124 -11.22 19.44 -5.25
C SER A 124 -10.65 20.62 -4.49
N THR A 125 -9.32 20.70 -4.44
CA THR A 125 -8.60 21.72 -3.69
C THR A 125 -7.81 22.63 -4.63
N ASP A 126 -7.81 23.94 -4.39
CA ASP A 126 -6.95 24.90 -5.10
C ASP A 126 -5.65 25.17 -4.33
N TYR A 127 -5.31 24.29 -3.38
CA TYR A 127 -4.21 24.45 -2.44
C TYR A 127 -2.85 24.60 -3.14
N LYS A 128 -2.17 25.71 -2.83
CA LYS A 128 -0.86 26.10 -3.38
C LYS A 128 0.28 25.97 -2.36
N GLY A 129 0.05 25.23 -1.27
CA GLY A 129 0.99 25.11 -0.16
C GLY A 129 0.78 26.19 0.91
N THR A 130 1.11 25.84 2.15
CA THR A 130 1.05 26.72 3.33
C THR A 130 2.41 27.35 3.57
N LEU A 131 2.47 28.68 3.62
CA LEU A 131 3.70 29.39 3.93
C LEU A 131 3.91 29.46 5.45
N ARG A 132 5.10 29.06 5.92
CA ARG A 132 5.48 29.22 7.32
C ARG A 132 5.83 30.66 7.69
N SER A 133 6.37 31.41 6.73
CA SER A 133 6.63 32.84 6.82
C SER A 133 6.08 33.55 5.59
N ALA A 134 5.39 34.66 5.79
CA ALA A 134 4.83 35.49 4.73
C ALA A 134 5.88 36.41 4.07
N LEU A 135 7.14 36.36 4.50
CA LEU A 135 8.21 37.23 4.02
C LEU A 135 9.40 36.42 3.48
N PRO A 136 9.93 36.76 2.29
CA PRO A 136 9.34 37.69 1.32
C PRO A 136 8.05 37.13 0.69
N PRO A 137 7.07 37.99 0.33
CA PRO A 137 5.85 37.52 -0.32
C PRO A 137 6.14 37.04 -1.74
N PHE A 138 5.29 36.15 -2.23
CA PHE A 138 5.25 35.79 -3.64
C PHE A 138 4.72 36.98 -4.46
N GLU A 139 5.43 37.31 -5.54
CA GLU A 139 5.01 38.31 -6.53
C GLU A 139 4.58 37.61 -7.82
N ILE A 140 3.54 38.12 -8.48
CA ILE A 140 3.11 37.62 -9.78
C ILE A 140 4.27 37.78 -10.78
N THR A 141 4.55 36.73 -11.56
CA THR A 141 5.60 36.77 -12.57
C THR A 141 5.14 36.15 -13.88
N THR A 142 5.84 36.49 -14.95
CA THR A 142 5.73 35.82 -16.26
C THR A 142 6.90 34.87 -16.53
N THR A 143 7.90 34.82 -15.65
CA THR A 143 9.08 33.95 -15.77
C THR A 143 8.71 32.49 -15.51
N PRO A 144 8.70 31.61 -16.53
CA PRO A 144 8.32 30.22 -16.35
C PRO A 144 9.40 29.43 -15.60
N ILE A 145 8.99 28.31 -15.01
CA ILE A 145 9.93 27.32 -14.47
C ILE A 145 10.85 26.87 -15.62
N PRO A 146 12.19 26.86 -15.43
CA PRO A 146 13.14 26.49 -16.48
C PRO A 146 13.15 24.97 -16.71
N LEU A 147 12.15 24.47 -17.43
CA LEU A 147 11.96 23.03 -17.70
C LEU A 147 13.14 22.39 -18.44
N ASN A 148 13.88 23.17 -19.24
CA ASN A 148 15.10 22.71 -19.92
C ASN A 148 16.18 22.28 -18.92
N LEU A 149 16.31 23.00 -17.80
CA LEU A 149 17.23 22.67 -16.72
C LEU A 149 16.81 21.40 -15.96
N LEU A 150 15.52 21.10 -15.94
CA LEU A 150 14.95 19.92 -15.28
C LEU A 150 14.97 18.66 -16.16
N ARG A 151 15.16 18.81 -17.48
CA ARG A 151 15.34 17.70 -18.42
C ARG A 151 16.77 17.20 -18.51
N ARG A 152 17.73 17.92 -17.92
CA ARG A 152 19.11 17.49 -17.84
C ARG A 152 19.21 16.24 -16.95
N PRO A 153 20.06 15.26 -17.29
CA PRO A 153 20.31 14.09 -16.46
C PRO A 153 21.24 14.43 -15.28
N ASP A 154 20.91 15.47 -14.51
CA ASP A 154 21.64 15.81 -13.29
C ASP A 154 21.32 14.74 -12.21
N PRO A 155 22.28 14.32 -11.36
CA PRO A 155 22.05 13.28 -10.36
C PRO A 155 20.96 13.70 -9.36
N ILE A 156 20.07 12.78 -9.03
CA ILE A 156 19.03 13.00 -8.03
C ILE A 156 19.62 12.67 -6.65
N LEU A 157 19.84 13.70 -5.84
CA LEU A 157 20.37 13.56 -4.48
C LEU A 157 19.30 13.11 -3.49
N PHE A 158 18.06 13.53 -3.73
CA PHE A 158 16.92 13.17 -2.90
C PHE A 158 15.67 13.09 -3.77
N PHE A 159 14.92 12.00 -3.61
CA PHE A 159 13.62 11.82 -4.23
C PHE A 159 12.65 11.29 -3.20
N ASP A 160 11.45 11.85 -3.20
CA ASP A 160 10.37 11.24 -2.46
C ASP A 160 9.00 11.48 -3.10
N GLU A 161 8.07 10.57 -2.81
CA GLU A 161 6.67 10.60 -3.23
C GLU A 161 5.75 10.36 -2.03
N ILE A 162 4.92 11.35 -1.70
CA ILE A 162 4.09 11.41 -0.50
C ILE A 162 2.63 11.62 -0.91
N ILE A 163 1.76 10.69 -0.57
CA ILE A 163 0.31 10.83 -0.75
C ILE A 163 -0.30 11.59 0.43
N LEU A 164 -1.21 12.52 0.17
CA LEU A 164 -1.90 13.30 1.21
C LEU A 164 -3.28 12.73 1.50
N TYR A 165 -4.08 12.50 0.47
CA TYR A 165 -5.37 11.82 0.59
C TYR A 165 -5.81 11.16 -0.71
N GLU A 166 -6.69 10.16 -0.59
CA GLU A 166 -7.33 9.45 -1.69
C GLU A 166 -8.77 9.09 -1.32
N ASP A 167 -9.67 9.11 -2.31
CA ASP A 167 -11.07 8.74 -2.17
C ASP A 167 -11.59 8.04 -3.45
N GLU A 168 -12.37 6.98 -3.29
CA GLU A 168 -12.94 6.22 -4.41
C GLU A 168 -14.33 6.76 -4.85
N MET A 169 -14.78 7.88 -4.28
CA MET A 169 -16.05 8.54 -4.60
C MET A 169 -17.26 7.59 -4.61
N ALA A 170 -17.29 6.66 -3.65
CA ALA A 170 -18.26 5.56 -3.59
C ALA A 170 -18.32 4.76 -4.91
N ASP A 171 -17.16 4.34 -5.40
CA ASP A 171 -16.97 3.55 -6.62
C ASP A 171 -17.32 4.27 -7.94
N ASN A 172 -17.53 5.59 -7.92
CA ASN A 172 -17.84 6.38 -9.12
C ASN A 172 -16.63 7.06 -9.75
N GLY A 173 -15.42 6.80 -9.23
CA GLY A 173 -14.20 7.35 -9.77
C GLY A 173 -13.05 7.30 -8.79
N ILE A 174 -12.13 8.25 -8.91
CA ILE A 174 -11.02 8.43 -7.98
C ILE A 174 -10.69 9.90 -7.79
N THR A 175 -10.37 10.25 -6.55
CA THR A 175 -9.68 11.49 -6.20
C THR A 175 -8.37 11.13 -5.50
N MET A 176 -7.28 11.78 -5.87
CA MET A 176 -5.96 11.56 -5.27
C MET A 176 -5.20 12.88 -5.19
N TYR A 177 -4.58 13.16 -4.03
CA TYR A 177 -3.65 14.28 -3.87
C TYR A 177 -2.25 13.80 -3.46
N LEU A 178 -1.27 14.05 -4.32
CA LEU A 178 0.07 13.47 -4.25
C LEU A 178 1.17 14.53 -4.41
N CYS A 179 2.21 14.46 -3.61
CA CYS A 179 3.40 15.30 -3.68
C CYS A 179 4.61 14.48 -4.15
N LYS A 180 5.33 14.96 -5.17
CA LYS A 180 6.60 14.36 -5.63
C LYS A 180 7.70 15.41 -5.59
N ILE A 181 8.80 15.13 -4.90
CA ILE A 181 9.94 16.05 -4.79
C ILE A 181 11.21 15.42 -5.36
N ARG A 182 11.97 16.20 -6.11
CA ARG A 182 13.30 15.86 -6.63
C ARG A 182 14.27 16.96 -6.27
N VAL A 183 15.37 16.61 -5.63
CA VAL A 183 16.48 17.52 -5.32
C VAL A 183 17.71 17.10 -6.10
N MET A 184 18.26 18.04 -6.87
CA MET A 184 19.50 17.91 -7.63
C MET A 184 20.53 18.88 -7.05
N PRO A 185 21.84 18.78 -7.39
CA PRO A 185 22.86 19.61 -6.75
C PRO A 185 22.60 21.12 -6.77
N ALA A 186 22.05 21.64 -7.88
CA ALA A 186 21.84 23.08 -8.08
C ALA A 186 20.38 23.54 -7.94
N ARG A 187 19.41 22.63 -7.80
CA ARG A 187 17.98 22.98 -7.83
C ARG A 187 17.09 21.89 -7.22
N LEU A 188 15.87 22.26 -6.86
CA LEU A 188 14.81 21.30 -6.56
C LEU A 188 13.56 21.57 -7.39
N LEU A 189 12.76 20.51 -7.59
CA LEU A 189 11.40 20.61 -8.11
C LEU A 189 10.46 19.77 -7.25
N LEU A 190 9.42 20.41 -6.73
CA LEU A 190 8.26 19.77 -6.12
C LEU A 190 7.08 19.87 -7.10
N LEU A 191 6.34 18.78 -7.26
CA LEU A 191 5.04 18.71 -7.93
C LEU A 191 4.00 18.16 -6.96
N CYS A 192 3.04 18.99 -6.58
CA CYS A 192 1.84 18.58 -5.87
C CYS A 192 0.71 18.50 -6.87
N ARG A 193 0.18 17.30 -7.12
CA ARG A 193 -0.86 17.04 -8.10
C ARG A 193 -2.11 16.54 -7.41
N PHE A 194 -3.18 17.29 -7.54
CA PHE A 194 -4.54 16.81 -7.34
C PHE A 194 -5.03 16.23 -8.66
N PHE A 195 -5.48 14.99 -8.62
CA PHE A 195 -6.08 14.30 -9.75
C PHE A 195 -7.45 13.78 -9.35
N MET A 196 -8.46 14.08 -10.15
CA MET A 196 -9.80 13.55 -10.01
C MET A 196 -10.29 13.03 -11.36
N ARG A 197 -10.82 11.81 -11.35
CA ARG A 197 -11.59 11.23 -12.44
C ARG A 197 -12.94 10.84 -11.88
N LEU A 198 -13.99 11.46 -12.39
CA LEU A 198 -15.37 11.08 -12.12
C LEU A 198 -15.89 10.38 -13.37
N ASP A 199 -16.18 9.09 -13.25
CA ASP A 199 -16.45 8.21 -14.39
C ASP A 199 -17.66 8.71 -15.16
N ASN A 200 -17.53 8.77 -16.49
CA ASN A 200 -18.54 9.31 -17.41
C ASN A 200 -18.90 10.80 -17.24
N VAL A 201 -18.23 11.54 -16.33
CA VAL A 201 -18.52 12.95 -16.07
C VAL A 201 -17.35 13.85 -16.48
N LEU A 202 -16.24 13.83 -15.73
CA LEU A 202 -15.17 14.83 -15.83
C LEU A 202 -13.82 14.26 -15.38
N LEU A 203 -12.73 14.74 -15.99
CA LEU A 203 -11.38 14.63 -15.43
C LEU A 203 -10.85 16.01 -15.06
N ARG A 204 -10.16 16.09 -13.92
CA ARG A 204 -9.60 17.31 -13.35
C ARG A 204 -8.19 17.05 -12.86
N ILE A 205 -7.28 17.95 -13.20
CA ILE A 205 -5.91 17.99 -12.67
C ILE A 205 -5.65 19.39 -12.13
N ARG A 206 -5.12 19.48 -10.91
CA ARG A 206 -4.60 20.73 -10.35
C ARG A 206 -3.17 20.49 -9.90
N ASP A 207 -2.24 21.12 -10.60
CA ASP A 207 -0.81 21.00 -10.36
C ASP A 207 -0.29 22.26 -9.69
N THR A 208 0.32 22.12 -8.51
CA THR A 208 1.18 23.13 -7.89
C THR A 208 2.62 22.68 -8.00
N ARG A 209 3.44 23.41 -8.77
CA ARG A 209 4.88 23.19 -8.89
C ARG A 209 5.64 24.22 -8.08
N VAL A 210 6.63 23.79 -7.31
CA VAL A 210 7.59 24.69 -6.64
C VAL A 210 8.98 24.35 -7.14
N TYR A 211 9.61 25.31 -7.80
CA TYR A 211 11.00 25.25 -8.25
C TYR A 211 11.86 26.12 -7.35
N VAL A 212 13.02 25.62 -6.95
CA VAL A 212 14.03 26.43 -6.26
C VAL A 212 15.35 26.29 -6.99
N ASP A 213 15.97 27.42 -7.33
CA ASP A 213 17.34 27.48 -7.78
C ASP A 213 18.24 27.80 -6.58
N PHE A 214 19.10 26.86 -6.20
CA PHE A 214 19.93 27.00 -5.01
C PHE A 214 21.02 28.06 -5.14
N GLY A 215 21.49 28.32 -6.36
CA GLY A 215 22.55 29.30 -6.61
C GLY A 215 22.06 30.73 -6.48
N THR A 216 20.83 30.98 -6.94
CA THR A 216 20.22 32.32 -6.92
C THR A 216 19.26 32.54 -5.74
N GLY A 217 18.83 31.47 -5.07
CA GLY A 217 17.77 31.49 -4.07
C GLY A 217 16.39 31.80 -4.65
N GLU A 218 16.24 31.79 -5.97
CA GLU A 218 14.98 32.04 -6.64
C GLU A 218 14.00 30.88 -6.41
N VAL A 219 12.79 31.23 -5.99
CA VAL A 219 11.68 30.29 -5.83
C VAL A 219 10.57 30.67 -6.79
N ILE A 220 10.15 29.75 -7.63
CA ILE A 220 9.01 29.93 -8.55
C ILE A 220 7.92 28.93 -8.16
N ARG A 221 6.70 29.43 -7.95
CA ARG A 221 5.49 28.64 -7.73
C ARG A 221 4.56 28.78 -8.93
N GLU A 222 4.28 27.67 -9.61
CA GLU A 222 3.30 27.61 -10.69
C GLU A 222 2.09 26.81 -10.23
N TYR A 223 0.88 27.35 -10.40
CA TYR A 223 -0.36 26.61 -10.25
C TYR A 223 -1.07 26.52 -11.60
N VAL A 224 -1.50 25.32 -11.98
CA VAL A 224 -2.26 25.06 -13.22
C VAL A 224 -3.44 24.16 -12.89
N ALA A 225 -4.65 24.63 -13.17
CA ALA A 225 -5.86 23.81 -13.15
C ALA A 225 -6.26 23.44 -14.58
N LYS A 226 -6.61 22.18 -14.79
CA LYS A 226 -7.03 21.64 -16.08
C LYS A 226 -8.25 20.75 -15.91
N GLU A 227 -9.22 20.85 -16.82
CA GLU A 227 -10.48 20.12 -16.73
C GLU A 227 -11.02 19.78 -18.12
N GLU A 228 -11.51 18.55 -18.32
CA GLU A 228 -12.16 18.14 -19.57
C GLU A 228 -13.24 17.08 -19.29
N LYS A 229 -14.30 17.07 -20.11
CA LYS A 229 -15.34 16.05 -20.03
C LYS A 229 -14.76 14.65 -20.26
N TYR A 230 -15.22 13.67 -19.47
CA TYR A 230 -14.73 12.30 -19.53
C TYR A 230 -14.76 11.71 -20.93
N GLU A 231 -15.91 11.84 -21.60
CA GLU A 231 -16.11 11.27 -22.94
C GLU A 231 -15.20 11.91 -24.00
N VAL A 232 -14.86 13.20 -23.86
CA VAL A 232 -13.94 13.88 -24.78
C VAL A 232 -12.52 13.35 -24.64
N VAL A 233 -12.03 13.17 -23.40
CA VAL A 233 -10.69 12.58 -23.16
C VAL A 233 -10.66 11.13 -23.65
N ARG A 234 -11.72 10.36 -23.35
CA ARG A 234 -11.87 8.97 -23.81
C ARG A 234 -11.79 8.86 -25.34
N GLN A 235 -12.49 9.72 -26.08
CA GLN A 235 -12.46 9.75 -27.55
C GLN A 235 -11.08 10.15 -28.09
N LYS A 236 -10.42 11.14 -27.47
CA LYS A 236 -9.04 11.56 -27.82
C LYS A 236 -8.02 10.43 -27.61
N LEU A 237 -8.22 9.57 -26.61
CA LEU A 237 -7.36 8.40 -26.36
C LEU A 237 -7.67 7.25 -27.33
N ALA A 238 -8.96 7.00 -27.60
CA ALA A 238 -9.39 5.96 -28.53
C ALA A 238 -8.85 6.20 -29.95
N SER A 239 -8.85 7.46 -30.42
CA SER A 239 -8.31 7.83 -31.74
C SER A 239 -6.80 7.66 -31.85
N ARG A 240 -6.07 7.53 -30.72
CA ARG A 240 -4.63 7.26 -30.68
C ARG A 240 -4.30 5.75 -30.64
N GLY A 241 -5.30 4.87 -30.66
CA GLY A 241 -5.10 3.42 -30.58
C GLY A 241 -4.52 2.96 -29.23
N GLN A 242 -4.68 3.75 -28.17
CA GLN A 242 -4.17 3.45 -26.84
C GLN A 242 -5.21 2.68 -26.01
N ASP A 243 -4.76 1.92 -25.01
CA ASP A 243 -5.62 1.30 -23.99
C ASP A 243 -6.30 2.40 -23.14
N VAL A 244 -7.50 2.80 -23.56
CA VAL A 244 -8.23 3.93 -22.98
C VAL A 244 -8.46 3.75 -21.47
N PRO A 245 -8.94 2.59 -20.97
CA PRO A 245 -9.03 2.34 -19.52
C PRO A 245 -7.71 2.52 -18.76
N ALA A 246 -6.58 2.04 -19.29
CA ALA A 246 -5.29 2.21 -18.62
C ALA A 246 -4.83 3.68 -18.63
N GLN A 247 -5.00 4.38 -19.75
CA GLN A 247 -4.59 5.77 -19.91
C GLN A 247 -5.39 6.72 -19.00
N LEU A 248 -6.70 6.50 -18.86
CA LEU A 248 -7.57 7.29 -17.97
C LEU A 248 -7.23 7.13 -16.47
N ARG A 249 -6.38 6.16 -16.11
CA ARG A 249 -5.89 5.96 -14.73
C ARG A 249 -4.54 6.65 -14.47
N ASP A 250 -3.83 7.09 -15.50
CA ASP A 250 -2.53 7.75 -15.34
C ASP A 250 -2.64 9.26 -15.59
N PRO A 251 -2.56 10.09 -14.52
CA PRO A 251 -2.66 11.53 -14.66
C PRO A 251 -1.56 12.14 -15.54
N ASN A 252 -0.41 11.49 -15.70
CA ASN A 252 0.66 12.00 -16.57
C ASN A 252 0.29 11.87 -18.05
N ASN A 253 -0.38 10.78 -18.43
CA ASN A 253 -0.68 10.52 -19.84
C ASN A 253 -1.85 11.36 -20.36
N ILE A 254 -2.80 11.70 -19.49
CA ILE A 254 -3.94 12.55 -19.85
C ILE A 254 -3.64 14.05 -19.70
N ASN A 255 -2.59 14.45 -18.99
CA ASN A 255 -2.31 15.85 -18.65
C ASN A 255 -2.33 16.80 -19.85
N ASP A 256 -1.88 16.33 -21.02
CA ASP A 256 -1.81 17.13 -22.25
C ASP A 256 -3.11 17.10 -23.07
N LEU A 257 -4.10 16.32 -22.64
CA LEU A 257 -5.43 16.23 -23.26
C LEU A 257 -6.45 17.16 -22.63
N LEU A 258 -6.20 17.61 -21.38
CA LEU A 258 -7.07 18.49 -20.63
C LEU A 258 -6.69 19.96 -20.90
N PRO A 259 -7.63 20.83 -21.31
CA PRO A 259 -7.39 22.26 -21.45
C PRO A 259 -7.16 22.91 -20.08
N ILE A 260 -6.36 23.98 -20.08
CA ILE A 260 -6.10 24.80 -18.89
C ILE A 260 -7.32 25.69 -18.62
N VAL A 261 -7.86 25.63 -17.41
CA VAL A 261 -8.99 26.46 -16.95
C VAL A 261 -8.55 27.58 -16.00
N ASP A 262 -7.44 27.39 -15.28
CA ASP A 262 -6.81 28.42 -14.47
C ASP A 262 -5.29 28.24 -14.44
N LYS A 263 -4.56 29.36 -14.37
CA LYS A 263 -3.11 29.38 -14.28
C LYS A 263 -2.63 30.59 -13.49
N SER A 264 -1.75 30.37 -12.53
CA SER A 264 -1.02 31.44 -11.85
C SER A 264 0.45 31.10 -11.72
N LEU A 265 1.29 32.11 -11.76
CA LEU A 265 2.74 31.99 -11.71
C LEU A 265 3.29 33.08 -10.82
N GLU A 266 4.04 32.67 -9.81
CA GLU A 266 4.51 33.53 -8.75
C GLU A 266 5.98 33.26 -8.48
N ARG A 267 6.70 34.28 -8.05
CA ARG A 267 8.13 34.22 -7.80
C ARG A 267 8.52 35.00 -6.55
N LEU A 268 9.55 34.54 -5.87
CA LEU A 268 10.28 35.28 -4.85
C LEU A 268 11.76 34.93 -4.90
N VAL A 269 12.58 35.64 -4.14
CA VAL A 269 13.98 35.30 -3.92
C VAL A 269 14.19 35.12 -2.42
N ALA A 270 14.46 33.89 -2.00
CA ALA A 270 14.65 33.52 -0.61
C ALA A 270 16.01 34.00 -0.05
N THR A 271 16.97 34.38 -0.88
CA THR A 271 18.24 34.97 -0.44
C THR A 271 18.42 36.40 -0.99
N PRO A 272 18.64 37.42 -0.14
CA PRO A 272 19.13 38.70 -0.64
C PRO A 272 20.52 38.50 -1.25
N LYS A 273 20.78 39.08 -2.44
CA LYS A 273 22.10 39.02 -3.10
C LYS A 273 23.21 39.46 -2.14
N ALA A 274 24.10 38.54 -1.76
CA ALA A 274 25.35 38.90 -1.09
C ALA A 274 26.31 39.56 -2.10
N TYR A 275 26.80 40.74 -1.70
CA TYR A 275 27.82 41.58 -2.33
C TYR A 275 29.03 40.80 -2.88
N GLN A 276 29.43 41.05 -4.14
CA GLN A 276 30.70 40.57 -4.68
C GLN A 276 31.84 41.54 -4.32
N PRO A 277 32.92 41.10 -3.65
CA PRO A 277 34.09 41.94 -3.45
C PRO A 277 34.82 42.15 -4.80
N LYS A 278 35.12 43.40 -5.14
CA LYS A 278 36.06 43.75 -6.21
C LYS A 278 37.44 43.15 -5.92
N PRO A 279 38.21 42.71 -6.94
CA PRO A 279 39.58 42.28 -6.73
C PRO A 279 40.44 43.48 -6.35
N SER A 280 41.20 43.37 -5.26
CA SER A 280 42.26 44.32 -4.89
C SER A 280 43.63 43.65 -4.98
N PRO A 281 44.69 44.43 -5.24
CA PRO A 281 45.83 43.99 -6.02
C PRO A 281 46.88 43.25 -5.20
N ALA A 282 47.64 42.42 -5.92
CA ALA A 282 48.81 41.68 -5.43
C ALA A 282 49.88 42.60 -4.82
N ASN A 283 50.56 42.12 -3.77
CA ASN A 283 52.02 42.17 -3.65
C ASN A 283 52.57 41.34 -2.46
N PRO A 284 53.89 41.11 -2.32
CA PRO A 284 54.45 39.76 -2.46
C PRO A 284 55.28 39.27 -1.25
N GLY A 285 55.52 37.95 -1.23
CA GLY A 285 56.86 37.43 -0.95
C GLY A 285 57.14 36.81 0.42
N THR A 286 57.91 35.72 0.33
CA THR A 286 58.74 35.03 1.35
C THR A 286 57.97 34.08 2.28
N GLY A 287 58.22 32.78 2.37
CA GLY A 287 59.33 31.95 1.89
C GLY A 287 59.82 31.07 3.05
N LYS A 288 59.83 29.74 2.81
CA LYS A 288 60.58 28.65 3.49
C LYS A 288 59.76 27.61 4.27
N ASP A 289 59.53 26.49 3.58
CA ASP A 289 59.72 25.12 4.06
C ASP A 289 61.22 24.86 4.39
N PRO A 290 61.65 23.80 5.15
CA PRO A 290 61.27 22.42 4.81
C PRO A 290 61.35 21.26 5.86
N LYS A 291 60.87 20.10 5.37
CA LYS A 291 61.16 18.67 5.69
C LYS A 291 60.27 18.00 6.75
N ASP A 292 59.43 17.00 6.43
CA ASP A 292 59.61 15.69 5.75
C ASP A 292 60.13 14.59 6.69
N VAL A 293 59.23 13.71 7.17
CA VAL A 293 59.43 12.26 7.38
C VAL A 293 58.05 11.56 7.34
N SER A 294 57.92 10.55 6.49
CA SER A 294 56.83 9.53 6.46
C SER A 294 57.48 8.13 6.62
N PRO A 295 56.77 7.00 6.47
CA PRO A 295 55.80 6.37 7.39
C PRO A 295 56.08 4.86 7.61
N GLU A 296 55.55 4.22 8.66
CA GLU A 296 55.50 2.73 8.82
C GLU A 296 54.70 2.42 10.11
N GLU A 297 53.77 1.46 10.28
CA GLU A 297 53.34 0.27 9.52
C GLU A 297 51.82 0.03 9.71
N ARG A 298 51.21 -0.60 8.69
CA ARG A 298 49.94 -1.33 8.75
C ARG A 298 50.26 -2.80 8.98
N GLU A 299 49.55 -3.46 9.90
CA GLU A 299 49.34 -4.91 9.79
C GLU A 299 47.96 -5.22 9.21
N SER A 300 48.00 -6.18 8.30
CA SER A 300 46.96 -6.69 7.42
C SER A 300 46.26 -7.91 8.02
N GLY A 301 44.97 -8.09 7.70
CA GLY A 301 44.30 -9.37 7.87
C GLY A 301 42.97 -9.44 7.12
N SER A 302 42.99 -10.12 5.96
CA SER A 302 41.82 -10.62 5.22
C SER A 302 42.19 -12.01 4.66
N PRO A 303 41.27 -12.81 4.09
CA PRO A 303 40.05 -13.42 4.65
C PRO A 303 40.09 -14.98 4.49
N SER A 304 39.29 -15.76 5.23
CA SER A 304 38.92 -17.11 4.74
C SER A 304 37.73 -17.78 5.46
N THR A 305 36.74 -18.15 4.63
CA THR A 305 35.95 -19.41 4.54
C THR A 305 35.19 -19.99 5.76
N ALA A 306 33.93 -20.39 5.48
CA ALA A 306 32.94 -21.06 6.34
C ALA A 306 32.95 -22.60 6.13
N PRO A 307 32.04 -23.42 6.74
CA PRO A 307 31.56 -23.60 8.14
C PRO A 307 31.89 -25.07 8.62
N PRO A 308 31.46 -25.67 9.78
CA PRO A 308 30.06 -25.82 10.28
C PRO A 308 29.85 -25.75 11.82
N GLY A 309 28.59 -25.68 12.26
CA GLY A 309 28.15 -26.26 13.54
C GLY A 309 27.39 -25.35 14.50
N LEU A 310 26.07 -25.57 14.60
CA LEU A 310 25.16 -25.03 15.63
C LEU A 310 25.72 -25.13 17.05
N SER A 311 25.88 -23.99 17.73
CA SER A 311 25.85 -23.93 19.20
C SER A 311 25.57 -22.50 19.70
N ILE A 312 24.35 -21.99 19.43
CA ILE A 312 23.86 -20.72 20.00
C ILE A 312 22.53 -20.93 20.77
N ALA A 313 22.05 -22.17 20.90
CA ALA A 313 20.69 -22.43 21.36
C ALA A 313 20.50 -22.61 22.88
N LYS A 314 21.56 -22.54 23.71
CA LYS A 314 21.41 -22.69 25.18
C LYS A 314 21.59 -21.42 26.00
N GLU A 315 22.09 -20.34 25.41
CA GLU A 315 22.35 -19.10 26.15
C GLU A 315 21.29 -18.00 25.91
N LEU A 316 20.36 -18.21 24.98
CA LEU A 316 19.43 -17.16 24.52
C LEU A 316 18.20 -16.96 25.43
N HIS A 317 17.93 -17.87 26.37
CA HIS A 317 16.69 -17.82 27.15
C HIS A 317 16.70 -16.87 28.37
N LYS A 318 17.72 -15.99 28.49
CA LYS A 318 17.88 -15.16 29.70
C LYS A 318 18.04 -13.66 29.49
N ARG A 319 18.00 -13.13 28.26
CA ARG A 319 17.99 -11.68 27.94
C ARG A 319 17.72 -11.49 26.44
N VAL A 320 16.46 -11.45 26.03
CA VAL A 320 16.10 -11.05 24.65
C VAL A 320 15.38 -9.71 24.74
N SER A 321 15.92 -8.69 24.06
CA SER A 321 15.23 -7.42 23.88
C SER A 321 14.13 -7.59 22.83
N SER A 322 13.02 -6.88 22.97
CA SER A 322 11.88 -6.92 22.02
C SER A 322 12.29 -6.66 20.56
N VAL A 323 13.37 -5.93 20.33
CA VAL A 323 13.91 -5.62 18.99
C VAL A 323 14.42 -6.87 18.28
N THR A 324 15.15 -7.77 18.98
CA THR A 324 15.70 -8.99 18.37
C THR A 324 14.59 -9.96 17.96
N GLU A 325 13.50 -10.02 18.72
CA GLU A 325 12.36 -10.87 18.41
C GLU A 325 11.65 -10.45 17.13
N THR A 326 11.41 -9.14 16.93
CA THR A 326 10.77 -8.63 15.71
C THR A 326 11.55 -8.99 14.44
N TYR A 327 12.89 -8.87 14.47
CA TYR A 327 13.72 -9.26 13.32
C TYR A 327 13.68 -10.76 13.03
N VAL A 328 13.68 -11.59 14.07
CA VAL A 328 13.57 -13.05 13.93
C VAL A 328 12.20 -13.43 13.37
N ALA A 329 11.12 -12.92 13.97
CA ALA A 329 9.76 -13.17 13.51
C ALA A 329 9.57 -12.72 12.05
N TYR A 330 10.08 -11.53 11.68
CA TYR A 330 10.06 -11.06 10.30
C TYR A 330 10.74 -12.05 9.34
N GLY A 331 11.98 -12.45 9.59
CA GLY A 331 12.71 -13.35 8.68
C GLY A 331 12.09 -14.75 8.60
N VAL A 332 11.60 -15.28 9.72
CA VAL A 332 11.01 -16.63 9.76
C VAL A 332 9.64 -16.65 9.10
N CYS A 333 8.80 -15.63 9.32
CA CYS A 333 7.50 -15.52 8.66
C CYS A 333 7.64 -15.43 7.12
N GLU A 334 8.74 -14.87 6.60
CA GLU A 334 9.05 -14.89 5.17
C GLU A 334 9.24 -16.33 4.65
N ILE A 335 9.93 -17.18 5.40
CA ILE A 335 10.13 -18.60 5.05
C ILE A 335 8.80 -19.35 5.10
N LEU A 336 8.05 -19.15 6.20
CA LEU A 336 6.77 -19.82 6.42
C LEU A 336 5.75 -19.45 5.33
N ILE A 337 5.67 -18.18 4.93
CA ILE A 337 4.72 -17.79 3.88
C ILE A 337 5.10 -18.35 2.51
N LYS A 338 6.41 -18.48 2.21
CA LYS A 338 6.87 -19.10 0.97
C LYS A 338 6.46 -20.56 0.92
N GLU A 339 6.54 -21.28 2.05
CA GLU A 339 6.05 -22.65 2.14
C GLU A 339 4.53 -22.74 1.99
N CYS A 340 3.75 -21.80 2.55
CA CYS A 340 2.30 -21.71 2.29
C CYS A 340 1.99 -21.49 0.80
N ALA A 341 2.67 -20.53 0.17
CA ALA A 341 2.43 -20.13 -1.21
C ALA A 341 2.84 -21.21 -2.22
N ARG A 342 3.86 -22.01 -1.89
CA ARG A 342 4.36 -23.12 -2.73
C ARG A 342 3.28 -24.17 -3.00
N GLN A 343 2.30 -24.32 -2.10
CA GLN A 343 1.28 -25.38 -2.18
C GLN A 343 0.36 -25.25 -3.39
N ALA A 344 0.20 -24.04 -3.94
CA ALA A 344 -0.65 -23.78 -5.11
C ALA A 344 0.08 -22.93 -6.16
N ASP A 345 1.39 -23.11 -6.28
CA ASP A 345 2.17 -22.30 -7.21
C ASP A 345 1.78 -22.59 -8.67
N TYR A 346 1.86 -21.56 -9.50
CA TYR A 346 1.49 -21.60 -10.91
C TYR A 346 2.28 -20.54 -11.67
N THR A 347 2.33 -20.69 -12.99
CA THR A 347 3.01 -19.75 -13.88
C THR A 347 2.04 -19.21 -14.93
N ILE A 348 2.34 -18.02 -15.48
CA ILE A 348 1.67 -17.49 -16.67
C ILE A 348 2.77 -17.26 -17.72
N PRO A 349 3.07 -18.25 -18.58
CA PRO A 349 4.16 -18.12 -19.56
C PRO A 349 4.07 -16.85 -20.42
N GLN A 350 2.83 -16.46 -20.78
CA GLN A 350 2.53 -15.30 -21.62
C GLN A 350 2.85 -13.96 -20.93
N ALA A 351 2.96 -13.90 -19.60
CA ALA A 351 3.14 -12.66 -18.87
C ALA A 351 4.49 -11.97 -19.17
N HIS A 352 5.49 -12.73 -19.62
CA HIS A 352 6.81 -12.22 -19.95
C HIS A 352 7.03 -12.02 -21.46
N GLU A 353 6.04 -12.34 -22.29
CA GLU A 353 6.11 -12.20 -23.74
C GLU A 353 5.49 -10.87 -24.20
N LYS A 354 6.20 -10.13 -25.05
CA LYS A 354 5.69 -8.85 -25.57
C LYS A 354 4.55 -9.09 -26.57
N ASN A 355 3.45 -8.35 -26.39
CA ASN A 355 2.26 -8.38 -27.24
C ASN A 355 1.50 -9.72 -27.26
N VAL A 356 1.65 -10.54 -26.23
CA VAL A 356 0.86 -11.77 -26.06
C VAL A 356 -0.20 -11.51 -24.99
N GLU A 357 -1.45 -11.77 -25.33
CA GLU A 357 -2.57 -11.63 -24.39
C GLU A 357 -2.57 -12.80 -23.40
N ILE A 358 -2.70 -12.49 -22.12
CA ILE A 358 -2.82 -13.50 -21.07
C ILE A 358 -4.18 -14.19 -21.23
N PRO A 359 -4.23 -15.53 -21.30
CA PRO A 359 -5.50 -16.26 -21.34
C PRO A 359 -6.38 -15.89 -20.15
N LYS A 360 -7.69 -15.77 -20.36
CA LYS A 360 -8.64 -15.42 -19.30
C LYS A 360 -9.69 -16.50 -19.11
N THR A 361 -10.17 -16.65 -17.88
CA THR A 361 -11.35 -17.45 -17.57
C THR A 361 -12.62 -16.76 -18.09
N LYS A 362 -13.75 -17.48 -18.06
CA LYS A 362 -15.08 -16.93 -18.38
C LYS A 362 -15.44 -15.70 -17.53
N ASP A 363 -14.88 -15.60 -16.32
CA ASP A 363 -15.11 -14.53 -15.36
C ASP A 363 -14.07 -13.39 -15.48
N GLY A 364 -13.16 -13.48 -16.48
CA GLY A 364 -12.15 -12.47 -16.76
C GLY A 364 -10.88 -12.55 -15.91
N GLU A 365 -10.74 -13.57 -15.05
CA GLU A 365 -9.52 -13.83 -14.27
C GLU A 365 -8.40 -14.32 -15.21
N ASP A 366 -7.16 -13.88 -15.00
CA ASP A 366 -6.02 -14.43 -15.73
C ASP A 366 -5.82 -15.91 -15.39
N LEU A 367 -5.64 -16.71 -16.44
CA LEU A 367 -5.48 -18.15 -16.38
C LEU A 367 -4.01 -18.52 -16.57
N GLY A 368 -3.46 -19.21 -15.58
CA GLY A 368 -2.11 -19.76 -15.63
C GLY A 368 -2.05 -21.25 -15.91
N VAL A 369 -0.88 -21.82 -15.61
CA VAL A 369 -0.59 -23.25 -15.65
C VAL A 369 -0.02 -23.63 -14.28
N GLY A 370 -0.79 -24.42 -13.55
CA GLY A 370 -0.40 -25.01 -12.26
C GLY A 370 -0.26 -26.53 -12.39
N THR A 371 0.53 -27.13 -11.50
CA THR A 371 0.74 -28.59 -11.45
C THR A 371 0.47 -29.14 -10.05
N GLY A 372 0.27 -30.45 -9.95
CA GLY A 372 0.03 -31.12 -8.68
C GLY A 372 -1.45 -31.20 -8.30
N TRP A 373 -1.70 -31.77 -7.12
CA TRP A 373 -2.99 -32.32 -6.72
C TRP A 373 -4.16 -31.32 -6.79
N TRP A 374 -3.96 -30.08 -6.33
CA TRP A 374 -4.99 -29.04 -6.37
C TRP A 374 -5.51 -28.75 -7.78
N PHE A 375 -4.64 -28.79 -8.79
CA PHE A 375 -5.00 -28.45 -10.17
C PHE A 375 -5.33 -29.69 -11.00
N GLU A 376 -4.52 -30.75 -10.91
CA GLU A 376 -4.64 -31.95 -11.75
C GLU A 376 -5.68 -32.94 -11.23
N THR A 377 -5.84 -33.06 -9.90
CA THR A 377 -6.77 -34.02 -9.29
C THR A 377 -8.10 -33.37 -8.91
N LEU A 378 -8.06 -32.21 -8.26
CA LEU A 378 -9.29 -31.48 -7.90
C LEU A 378 -9.84 -30.60 -9.04
N GLY A 379 -9.07 -30.37 -10.11
CA GLY A 379 -9.51 -29.58 -11.25
C GLY A 379 -9.66 -28.09 -10.95
N LEU A 380 -9.04 -27.57 -9.89
CA LEU A 380 -9.12 -26.14 -9.59
C LEU A 380 -8.43 -25.34 -10.70
N THR A 381 -8.98 -24.17 -11.00
CA THR A 381 -8.41 -23.29 -12.03
C THR A 381 -7.20 -22.55 -11.47
N PRO A 382 -6.02 -22.59 -12.11
CA PRO A 382 -4.82 -21.88 -11.67
C PRO A 382 -4.95 -20.37 -11.95
N THR A 383 -5.59 -19.66 -11.02
CA THR A 383 -5.74 -18.21 -11.03
C THR A 383 -5.18 -17.60 -9.74
N PHE A 384 -4.97 -16.29 -9.75
CA PHE A 384 -4.52 -15.55 -8.57
C PHE A 384 -5.40 -15.79 -7.34
N ASN A 385 -6.72 -15.82 -7.53
CA ASN A 385 -7.67 -16.04 -6.44
C ASN A 385 -7.56 -17.47 -5.88
N THR A 386 -7.46 -18.49 -6.73
CA THR A 386 -7.26 -19.87 -6.28
C THR A 386 -5.97 -20.02 -5.48
N TRP A 387 -4.87 -19.44 -5.95
CA TRP A 387 -3.60 -19.42 -5.22
C TRP A 387 -3.72 -18.70 -3.88
N ALA A 388 -4.38 -17.54 -3.84
CA ALA A 388 -4.57 -16.80 -2.60
C ALA A 388 -5.39 -17.59 -1.57
N GLN A 389 -6.48 -18.24 -1.99
CA GLN A 389 -7.34 -19.03 -1.09
C GLN A 389 -6.62 -20.28 -0.54
N ILE A 390 -5.84 -20.99 -1.35
CA ILE A 390 -5.05 -22.14 -0.87
C ILE A 390 -3.90 -21.66 0.02
N THR A 391 -3.28 -20.51 -0.29
CA THR A 391 -2.26 -19.89 0.57
C THR A 391 -2.89 -19.50 1.92
N PHE A 392 -4.09 -18.90 1.93
CA PHE A 392 -4.81 -18.59 3.15
C PHE A 392 -5.16 -19.82 3.98
N LEU A 393 -5.52 -20.95 3.36
CA LEU A 393 -5.72 -22.20 4.10
C LEU A 393 -4.46 -22.56 4.90
N HIS A 394 -3.28 -22.51 4.28
CA HIS A 394 -2.03 -22.84 4.96
C HIS A 394 -1.61 -21.79 5.99
N MET A 395 -1.82 -20.51 5.69
CA MET A 395 -1.63 -19.41 6.66
C MET A 395 -2.54 -19.56 7.87
N TYR A 396 -3.77 -20.04 7.68
CA TYR A 396 -4.70 -20.30 8.78
C TYR A 396 -4.17 -21.39 9.70
N LEU A 397 -3.64 -22.49 9.15
CA LEU A 397 -3.03 -23.57 9.93
C LEU A 397 -1.88 -23.05 10.80
N LEU A 398 -0.99 -22.24 10.22
CA LEU A 398 0.06 -21.56 10.98
C LEU A 398 -0.50 -20.59 12.01
N THR A 399 -1.52 -19.82 11.66
CA THR A 399 -2.16 -18.84 12.55
C THR A 399 -2.73 -19.52 13.79
N CYS A 400 -3.40 -20.67 13.64
CA CYS A 400 -3.84 -21.50 14.76
C CYS A 400 -2.67 -21.87 15.67
N ARG A 401 -1.56 -22.34 15.11
CA ARG A 401 -0.38 -22.75 15.89
C ARG A 401 0.34 -21.58 16.56
N LEU A 402 0.43 -20.44 15.89
CA LEU A 402 1.03 -19.20 16.42
C LEU A 402 0.19 -18.61 17.56
N ARG A 403 -1.14 -18.82 17.59
CA ARG A 403 -1.99 -18.44 18.73
C ARG A 403 -1.66 -19.23 20.01
N CYS A 404 -0.95 -20.35 19.90
CA CYS A 404 -0.49 -21.14 21.04
C CYS A 404 0.87 -20.66 21.60
N PHE A 405 1.58 -19.74 20.92
CA PHE A 405 2.77 -19.11 21.49
C PHE A 405 2.43 -18.30 22.74
N PRO A 406 3.42 -17.97 23.59
CA PRO A 406 3.18 -17.10 24.73
C PRO A 406 2.48 -15.79 24.27
N PRO A 407 1.46 -15.29 25.02
CA PRO A 407 0.62 -14.19 24.54
C PRO A 407 1.37 -12.89 24.19
N ALA A 408 2.55 -12.68 24.77
CA ALA A 408 3.38 -11.52 24.47
C ALA A 408 4.00 -11.55 23.05
N HIS A 409 4.17 -12.74 22.48
CA HIS A 409 4.89 -12.96 21.23
C HIS A 409 3.92 -13.15 20.04
N ALA A 410 2.82 -13.86 20.25
CA ALA A 410 1.87 -14.24 19.18
C ALA A 410 1.45 -13.08 18.25
N PRO A 411 1.09 -11.87 18.73
CA PRO A 411 0.64 -10.78 17.85
C PRO A 411 1.67 -10.34 16.81
N ILE A 412 2.95 -10.33 17.17
CA ILE A 412 4.05 -9.91 16.27
C ILE A 412 4.21 -10.93 15.13
N TRP A 413 4.13 -12.22 15.46
CA TRP A 413 4.22 -13.29 14.47
C TRP A 413 3.02 -13.31 13.53
N HIS A 414 1.81 -13.07 14.05
CA HIS A 414 0.61 -12.94 13.21
C HIS A 414 0.71 -11.76 12.25
N GLN A 415 1.17 -10.60 12.73
CA GLN A 415 1.35 -9.41 11.91
C GLN A 415 2.36 -9.68 10.79
N HIS A 416 3.55 -10.23 11.11
CA HIS A 416 4.57 -10.49 10.10
C HIS A 416 4.18 -11.58 9.09
N LEU A 417 3.48 -12.63 9.51
CA LEU A 417 2.94 -13.63 8.58
C LEU A 417 1.98 -12.99 7.57
N LEU A 418 1.13 -12.08 8.04
CA LEU A 418 0.17 -11.37 7.20
C LEU A 418 0.85 -10.34 6.28
N ASP A 419 1.79 -9.54 6.80
CA ASP A 419 2.53 -8.56 6.02
C ASP A 419 3.28 -9.23 4.86
N HIS A 420 3.96 -10.33 5.14
CA HIS A 420 4.70 -11.07 4.12
C HIS A 420 3.78 -11.69 3.05
N PHE A 421 2.58 -12.15 3.43
CA PHE A 421 1.58 -12.54 2.45
C PHE A 421 1.24 -11.39 1.49
N PHE A 422 0.98 -10.19 2.02
CA PHE A 422 0.65 -9.05 1.18
C PHE A 422 1.81 -8.60 0.29
N TYR A 423 3.05 -8.74 0.74
CA TYR A 423 4.23 -8.48 -0.10
C TYR A 423 4.31 -9.45 -1.29
N ILE A 424 4.17 -10.76 -1.06
CA ILE A 424 4.22 -11.74 -2.16
C ILE A 424 2.98 -11.67 -3.06
N ALA A 425 1.82 -11.28 -2.52
CA ALA A 425 0.61 -11.07 -3.29
C ALA A 425 0.74 -9.85 -4.20
N GLU A 426 1.25 -8.72 -3.69
CA GLU A 426 1.51 -7.54 -4.53
C GLU A 426 2.56 -7.84 -5.60
N ASP A 427 3.66 -8.50 -5.25
CA ASP A 427 4.68 -8.90 -6.23
C ASP A 427 4.09 -9.77 -7.33
N ARG A 428 3.31 -10.81 -6.99
CA ARG A 428 2.67 -11.69 -7.98
C ARG A 428 1.68 -10.93 -8.89
N MET A 429 0.93 -9.97 -8.35
CA MET A 429 0.07 -9.09 -9.17
C MET A 429 0.89 -8.29 -10.19
N VAL A 430 2.08 -7.81 -9.82
CA VAL A 430 2.94 -7.04 -10.73
C VAL A 430 3.63 -7.96 -11.74
N THR A 431 4.27 -9.03 -11.28
CA THR A 431 5.20 -9.83 -12.08
C THR A 431 4.50 -10.87 -12.94
N THR A 432 3.43 -11.49 -12.43
CA THR A 432 2.74 -12.61 -13.08
C THR A 432 1.47 -12.16 -13.80
N HIS A 433 0.79 -11.14 -13.28
CA HIS A 433 -0.48 -10.64 -13.83
C HIS A 433 -0.36 -9.31 -14.57
N ASN A 434 0.85 -8.75 -14.65
CA ASN A 434 1.11 -7.46 -15.28
C ASN A 434 0.18 -6.33 -14.79
N MET A 435 -0.27 -6.39 -13.52
CA MET A 435 -1.12 -5.37 -12.91
C MET A 435 -0.29 -4.17 -12.48
N ALA A 436 0.16 -3.38 -13.45
CA ALA A 436 1.02 -2.22 -13.21
C ALA A 436 0.30 -1.10 -12.42
N ALA A 437 -1.02 -1.01 -12.53
CA ALA A 437 -1.80 0.02 -11.87
C ALA A 437 -1.91 -0.22 -10.35
N ARG A 438 -1.21 0.60 -9.55
CA ARG A 438 -1.18 0.53 -8.07
C ARG A 438 -2.58 0.56 -7.45
N PHE A 439 -3.49 1.35 -8.02
CA PHE A 439 -4.89 1.41 -7.57
C PHE A 439 -5.59 0.05 -7.63
N ILE A 440 -5.46 -0.66 -8.76
CA ILE A 440 -6.09 -1.98 -8.93
C ILE A 440 -5.50 -2.96 -7.92
N ARG A 441 -4.18 -2.95 -7.75
CA ARG A 441 -3.52 -3.79 -6.74
C ARG A 441 -4.03 -3.47 -5.33
N ASN A 442 -4.09 -2.21 -4.93
CA ASN A 442 -4.60 -1.82 -3.62
C ASN A 442 -6.05 -2.28 -3.39
N LYS A 443 -6.92 -2.15 -4.39
CA LYS A 443 -8.30 -2.67 -4.30
C LYS A 443 -8.31 -4.19 -4.08
N TYR A 444 -7.58 -4.93 -4.90
CA TYR A 444 -7.47 -6.38 -4.75
C TYR A 444 -6.87 -6.81 -3.40
N LEU A 445 -5.85 -6.10 -2.90
CA LEU A 445 -5.25 -6.38 -1.59
C LEU A 445 -6.23 -6.08 -0.44
N LYS A 446 -7.03 -5.01 -0.53
CA LYS A 446 -8.13 -4.75 0.42
C LYS A 446 -9.17 -5.87 0.39
N ASP A 447 -9.58 -6.31 -0.80
CA ASP A 447 -10.53 -7.41 -0.98
C ASP A 447 -9.99 -8.72 -0.38
N LEU A 448 -8.71 -9.04 -0.64
CA LEU A 448 -8.02 -10.17 -0.03
C LEU A 448 -7.98 -10.08 1.50
N PHE A 449 -7.77 -8.89 2.08
CA PHE A 449 -7.79 -8.71 3.53
C PHE A 449 -9.16 -9.00 4.14
N VAL A 450 -10.24 -8.59 3.48
CA VAL A 450 -11.61 -8.92 3.90
C VAL A 450 -11.86 -10.43 3.79
N GLN A 451 -11.43 -11.05 2.68
CA GLN A 451 -11.54 -12.50 2.48
C GLN A 451 -10.76 -13.29 3.53
N TRP A 452 -9.54 -12.88 3.86
CA TRP A 452 -8.73 -13.48 4.92
C TRP A 452 -9.47 -13.50 6.25
N ARG A 453 -10.06 -12.38 6.66
CA ARG A 453 -10.86 -12.30 7.89
C ARG A 453 -12.10 -13.19 7.85
N GLY A 454 -12.78 -13.25 6.71
CA GLY A 454 -13.94 -14.14 6.52
C GLY A 454 -13.55 -15.62 6.59
N LEU A 455 -12.38 -15.97 6.06
CA LEU A 455 -11.81 -17.31 6.14
C LEU A 455 -11.44 -17.68 7.58
N LEU A 456 -10.75 -16.80 8.31
CA LEU A 456 -10.43 -17.01 9.73
C LEU A 456 -11.70 -17.37 10.51
N ALA A 457 -12.74 -16.54 10.41
CA ALA A 457 -13.99 -16.75 11.13
C ALA A 457 -14.68 -18.07 10.74
N GLY A 458 -14.75 -18.38 9.44
CA GLY A 458 -15.41 -19.59 8.95
C GLY A 458 -14.66 -20.87 9.33
N TYR A 459 -13.33 -20.85 9.31
CA TYR A 459 -12.52 -22.01 9.69
C TYR A 459 -12.48 -22.18 11.22
N ASP A 460 -12.37 -21.10 11.99
CA ASP A 460 -12.45 -21.14 13.45
C ASP A 460 -13.82 -21.73 13.89
N GLU A 461 -14.92 -21.29 13.26
CA GLU A 461 -16.25 -21.87 13.49
C GLU A 461 -16.30 -23.36 13.10
N GLY A 462 -15.73 -23.73 11.96
CA GLY A 462 -15.67 -25.11 11.49
C GLY A 462 -14.89 -26.03 12.44
N LEU A 463 -13.76 -25.57 12.98
CA LEU A 463 -12.99 -26.36 13.95
C LEU A 463 -13.80 -26.68 15.20
N VAL A 464 -14.59 -25.73 15.69
CA VAL A 464 -15.41 -25.86 16.92
C VAL A 464 -16.70 -26.64 16.68
N LYS A 465 -17.42 -26.36 15.59
CA LYS A 465 -18.74 -26.96 15.33
C LYS A 465 -18.69 -28.31 14.64
N GLY A 466 -17.55 -28.69 14.08
CA GLY A 466 -17.32 -30.01 13.49
C GLY A 466 -17.16 -30.00 11.97
N ASP A 467 -16.82 -31.17 11.43
CA ASP A 467 -16.28 -31.31 10.08
C ASP A 467 -17.27 -30.92 8.97
N ALA A 468 -18.59 -31.05 9.19
CA ALA A 468 -19.59 -30.59 8.23
C ALA A 468 -19.57 -29.05 8.05
N VAL A 469 -19.38 -28.30 9.15
CA VAL A 469 -19.29 -26.83 9.11
C VAL A 469 -17.95 -26.41 8.51
N LEU A 470 -16.87 -27.10 8.87
CA LEU A 470 -15.57 -26.89 8.25
C LEU A 470 -15.61 -27.18 6.73
N ALA A 471 -16.26 -28.26 6.31
CA ALA A 471 -16.46 -28.60 4.90
C ALA A 471 -17.22 -27.50 4.15
N THR A 472 -18.23 -26.89 4.77
CA THR A 472 -18.96 -25.76 4.16
C THR A 472 -18.04 -24.56 3.96
N ALA A 473 -17.18 -24.25 4.92
CA ALA A 473 -16.22 -23.15 4.80
C ALA A 473 -15.15 -23.44 3.72
N VAL A 474 -14.64 -24.68 3.66
CA VAL A 474 -13.71 -25.14 2.62
C VAL A 474 -14.35 -25.06 1.24
N TRP A 475 -15.57 -25.57 1.09
CA TRP A 475 -16.34 -25.55 -0.16
C TRP A 475 -16.56 -24.12 -0.68
N ARG A 476 -16.97 -23.20 0.20
CA ARG A 476 -17.16 -21.80 -0.16
C ARG A 476 -15.87 -21.11 -0.61
N ASN A 477 -14.77 -21.32 0.11
CA ASN A 477 -13.53 -20.58 -0.11
C ASN A 477 -12.65 -21.18 -1.21
N ILE A 478 -12.42 -22.50 -1.19
CA ILE A 478 -11.52 -23.20 -2.13
C ILE A 478 -12.25 -23.58 -3.42
N PHE A 479 -13.49 -24.06 -3.29
CA PHE A 479 -14.29 -24.58 -4.41
C PHE A 479 -15.33 -23.57 -4.93
N LYS A 480 -15.20 -22.29 -4.53
CA LYS A 480 -16.05 -21.18 -4.98
C LYS A 480 -17.56 -21.44 -4.87
N ALA A 481 -17.97 -22.26 -3.89
CA ALA A 481 -19.35 -22.71 -3.73
C ALA A 481 -19.96 -23.38 -4.98
N ASP A 482 -19.15 -24.08 -5.78
CA ASP A 482 -19.64 -24.83 -6.94
C ASP A 482 -20.44 -26.06 -6.49
N GLU A 483 -21.71 -26.12 -6.87
CA GLU A 483 -22.62 -27.24 -6.56
C GLU A 483 -22.21 -28.55 -7.25
N ASN A 484 -21.38 -28.48 -8.29
CA ASN A 484 -20.96 -29.64 -9.09
C ASN A 484 -19.64 -30.26 -8.62
N VAL A 485 -19.09 -29.80 -7.48
CA VAL A 485 -17.85 -30.33 -6.94
C VAL A 485 -17.98 -31.80 -6.53
N ASP A 486 -16.91 -32.56 -6.69
CA ASP A 486 -16.78 -33.85 -6.02
C ASP A 486 -16.50 -33.64 -4.52
N PHE A 487 -17.54 -33.83 -3.70
CA PHE A 487 -17.44 -33.67 -2.24
C PHE A 487 -16.44 -34.62 -1.56
N ARG A 488 -15.95 -35.67 -2.24
CA ARG A 488 -14.82 -36.46 -1.73
C ARG A 488 -13.57 -35.59 -1.60
N GLY A 489 -13.29 -34.73 -2.58
CA GLY A 489 -12.19 -33.78 -2.53
C GLY A 489 -12.35 -32.76 -1.41
N VAL A 490 -13.58 -32.28 -1.14
CA VAL A 490 -13.86 -31.42 0.02
C VAL A 490 -13.54 -32.15 1.32
N GLY A 491 -13.94 -33.41 1.45
CA GLY A 491 -13.63 -34.25 2.61
C GLY A 491 -12.12 -34.49 2.80
N GLU A 492 -11.38 -34.70 1.70
CA GLU A 492 -9.92 -34.84 1.71
C GLU A 492 -9.24 -33.57 2.24
N VAL A 493 -9.67 -32.38 1.80
CA VAL A 493 -9.15 -31.11 2.33
C VAL A 493 -9.48 -30.92 3.82
N VAL A 494 -10.67 -31.32 4.26
CA VAL A 494 -11.07 -31.25 5.68
C VAL A 494 -10.22 -32.19 6.54
N SER A 495 -10.04 -33.43 6.11
CA SER A 495 -9.16 -34.40 6.78
C SER A 495 -7.73 -33.86 6.85
N TYR A 496 -7.24 -33.27 5.75
CA TYR A 496 -5.92 -32.65 5.67
C TYR A 496 -5.76 -31.50 6.67
N ILE A 497 -6.73 -30.58 6.77
CA ILE A 497 -6.70 -29.51 7.76
C ILE A 497 -6.56 -30.08 9.18
N ARG A 498 -7.34 -31.13 9.52
CA ARG A 498 -7.28 -31.77 10.85
C ARG A 498 -5.92 -32.44 11.08
N GLY A 499 -5.42 -33.18 10.10
CA GLY A 499 -4.13 -33.87 10.15
C GLY A 499 -2.96 -32.89 10.35
N VAL A 500 -2.94 -31.80 9.58
CA VAL A 500 -1.89 -30.77 9.70
C VAL A 500 -1.98 -30.03 11.02
N LEU A 501 -3.17 -29.65 11.50
CA LEU A 501 -3.31 -29.01 12.80
C LEU A 501 -2.79 -29.90 13.93
N LYS A 502 -3.08 -31.20 13.88
CA LYS A 502 -2.53 -32.16 14.84
C LYS A 502 -1.00 -32.19 14.78
N GLY A 503 -0.41 -32.26 13.58
CA GLY A 503 1.05 -32.26 13.43
C GLY A 503 1.71 -30.96 13.89
N LEU A 504 1.06 -29.81 13.66
CA LEU A 504 1.54 -28.51 14.15
C LEU A 504 1.44 -28.39 15.67
N ASP A 505 0.39 -28.93 16.28
CA ASP A 505 0.22 -28.97 17.75
C ASP A 505 1.30 -29.82 18.43
N GLU A 506 1.73 -30.91 17.79
CA GLU A 506 2.82 -31.77 18.26
C GLU A 506 4.22 -31.16 18.04
N MET A 507 4.36 -30.11 17.22
CA MET A 507 5.63 -29.45 16.94
C MET A 507 6.02 -28.47 18.05
N ALA A 508 7.28 -28.53 18.49
CA ALA A 508 7.82 -27.57 19.47
C ALA A 508 7.88 -26.14 18.91
N ASP A 509 7.76 -25.13 19.79
CA ASP A 509 7.80 -23.72 19.41
C ASP A 509 9.07 -23.36 18.63
N GLU A 510 10.21 -23.96 18.99
CA GLU A 510 11.49 -23.76 18.31
C GLU A 510 11.48 -24.27 16.86
N GLY A 511 10.69 -25.30 16.56
CA GLY A 511 10.53 -25.81 15.19
C GLY A 511 9.78 -24.80 14.32
N ILE A 512 8.69 -24.25 14.85
CA ILE A 512 7.90 -23.20 14.18
C ILE A 512 8.75 -21.93 14.03
N ALA A 513 9.39 -21.49 15.11
CA ALA A 513 10.24 -20.30 15.14
C ALA A 513 11.54 -20.48 14.35
N GLY A 514 11.93 -21.71 14.02
CA GLY A 514 13.02 -22.02 13.10
C GLY A 514 12.60 -22.10 11.63
N GLY A 515 11.31 -21.91 11.31
CA GLY A 515 10.81 -22.00 9.94
C GLY A 515 10.80 -23.43 9.39
N GLN A 516 10.70 -24.44 10.25
CA GLN A 516 10.83 -25.86 9.87
C GLN A 516 9.52 -26.51 9.41
N VAL A 517 8.44 -25.74 9.28
CA VAL A 517 7.17 -26.25 8.81
C VAL A 517 7.28 -26.61 7.33
N VAL A 518 6.82 -27.82 6.99
CA VAL A 518 6.66 -28.29 5.61
C VAL A 518 5.29 -28.91 5.49
N PHE A 519 4.51 -28.48 4.51
CA PHE A 519 3.16 -29.00 4.29
C PHE A 519 3.19 -30.19 3.32
N GLY A 520 2.47 -31.25 3.70
CA GLY A 520 2.29 -32.44 2.88
C GLY A 520 1.23 -32.28 1.80
N ASN A 521 1.01 -33.34 1.01
CA ASN A 521 -0.04 -33.36 -0.01
C ASN A 521 -1.37 -33.85 0.60
N PRO A 522 -2.49 -33.11 0.46
CA PRO A 522 -3.81 -33.55 0.91
C PRO A 522 -4.26 -34.90 0.34
N GLU A 523 -3.72 -35.34 -0.81
CA GLU A 523 -3.99 -36.66 -1.39
C GLU A 523 -3.72 -37.82 -0.42
N SER A 524 -2.79 -37.63 0.52
CA SER A 524 -2.46 -38.63 1.54
C SER A 524 -3.65 -38.99 2.45
N GLU A 525 -4.68 -38.14 2.51
CA GLU A 525 -5.87 -38.34 3.33
C GLU A 525 -6.96 -39.17 2.63
N ARG A 526 -6.82 -39.41 1.31
CA ARG A 526 -7.82 -40.05 0.46
C ARG A 526 -8.29 -41.41 0.99
N ASP A 527 -7.36 -42.28 1.36
CA ASP A 527 -7.70 -43.61 1.88
C ASP A 527 -8.46 -43.55 3.20
N GLY A 528 -8.21 -42.53 4.02
CA GLY A 528 -8.93 -42.26 5.25
C GLY A 528 -10.38 -41.83 4.96
N VAL A 529 -10.56 -40.88 4.04
CA VAL A 529 -11.88 -40.35 3.66
C VAL A 529 -12.75 -41.38 2.96
N LEU A 530 -12.16 -42.22 2.09
CA LEU A 530 -12.90 -43.27 1.38
C LEU A 530 -13.26 -44.47 2.27
N ARG A 531 -12.67 -44.57 3.47
CA ARG A 531 -12.97 -45.66 4.40
C ARG A 531 -14.39 -45.51 4.94
N LYS A 532 -15.21 -46.51 4.69
CA LYS A 532 -16.59 -46.53 5.18
C LYS A 532 -16.62 -46.52 6.72
N SER A 533 -17.21 -45.48 7.30
CA SER A 533 -17.40 -45.38 8.74
C SER A 533 -18.31 -46.49 9.26
N ARG A 534 -17.91 -47.12 10.39
CA ARG A 534 -18.75 -48.11 11.09
C ARG A 534 -20.10 -47.51 11.52
N MET A 535 -20.09 -46.25 11.97
CA MET A 535 -21.32 -45.55 12.33
C MET A 535 -22.29 -45.42 11.15
N MET A 536 -21.80 -45.19 9.93
CA MET A 536 -22.67 -45.14 8.74
C MET A 536 -23.22 -46.53 8.35
N ILE A 537 -22.50 -47.61 8.67
CA ILE A 537 -22.97 -48.98 8.46
C ILE A 537 -24.07 -49.31 9.47
N ASP A 538 -23.87 -48.93 10.73
CA ASP A 538 -24.82 -49.20 11.81
C ASP A 538 -26.11 -48.37 11.65
N SER A 539 -26.01 -47.08 11.32
CA SER A 539 -27.20 -46.25 11.03
C SER A 539 -27.96 -46.71 9.78
N ALA A 540 -27.28 -47.21 8.75
CA ALA A 540 -27.93 -47.79 7.57
C ALA A 540 -28.57 -49.16 7.85
N ARG A 541 -28.12 -49.86 8.90
CA ARG A 541 -28.70 -51.13 9.37
C ARG A 541 -29.92 -50.89 10.24
N GLU A 542 -29.88 -49.91 11.13
CA GLU A 542 -31.03 -49.43 11.93
C GLU A 542 -32.15 -48.88 11.03
N ALA A 543 -31.81 -48.12 9.98
CA ALA A 543 -32.79 -47.63 9.01
C ALA A 543 -33.43 -48.73 8.13
N LYS A 544 -32.85 -49.94 8.11
CA LYS A 544 -33.34 -51.10 7.33
C LYS A 544 -34.09 -52.14 8.16
N GLU A 545 -34.16 -52.03 9.49
CA GLU A 545 -35.04 -52.87 10.31
C GLU A 545 -36.45 -52.28 10.31
N PRO A 546 -37.45 -52.89 9.63
CA PRO A 546 -38.82 -52.46 9.78
C PRO A 546 -39.28 -52.77 11.21
N ALA A 547 -39.99 -51.82 11.83
CA ALA A 547 -40.59 -51.92 13.15
C ALA A 547 -41.50 -53.18 13.27
N LYS A 548 -40.92 -54.33 13.58
CA LYS A 548 -41.63 -55.53 14.03
C LYS A 548 -41.79 -55.47 15.55
N ALA A 549 -42.63 -54.56 16.04
CA ALA A 549 -43.13 -54.60 17.42
C ALA A 549 -44.35 -53.70 17.60
N ALA A 550 -45.49 -54.08 17.00
CA ALA A 550 -46.81 -53.56 17.39
C ALA A 550 -47.93 -54.50 16.90
N GLN A 551 -47.87 -55.79 17.26
CA GLN A 551 -49.04 -56.68 17.29
C GLN A 551 -48.87 -57.64 18.48
N SER A 552 -49.47 -57.26 19.61
CA SER A 552 -49.90 -58.16 20.67
C SER A 552 -50.97 -57.45 21.49
#